data_AF-A0A355V175-F1
#
_entry.id   AF-A0A355V175-F1
#
_cell.length_a   1.000
_cell.length_b   1.000
_cell.length_c   1.000
_cell.angle_alpha   90.00
_cell.angle_beta   90.00
_cell.angle_gamma   90.00
#
_symmetry.space_group_name_H-M   'P 1'
#
loop_
_entity.id
_entity.type
_entity.pdbx_description
1 polymer ?
#
loop_
_entity_poly.entity_id
_entity_poly.type
_entity_poly.pdbx_seq_one_letter_code
_entity_poly.pdbx_strand_id
1 'polypeptide(L)'
;MSYIWQQEVKPKGGFYPDTKVYFDGSHYIAIPHTERPFKPRKKHIEEVVSEQNKWPQLEELSAEEAADSPFTENEISAPEEKSDALIGVENNNSPHNMCQITQKLDKKELFEKFYSEHINEKRSERRKKIIEAMLPYFDDRTATENYVDVNIARKKRNLICRRVRMVRKANLADFNFFVTLTYDDKKHTECSFKKQLKTCFRNMSYRRNWKYMGVWERSPEKKRLHFHGLFNIPDNAVVGKFQEVTDYSTNHHAMQTINQNTYFAERFGRNDFKELDKRLLGESLGYLMKYLEKTGEKIVYSKGLPQFFISDIMEEDIICTIGQENKKLLLFDDFKCWDEGVNVGTVSKATIAQLRKSS
;
A
#
# COMPACT_ATOMS: atom_id res chain seq x y z
N MET A 1 30.28 -26.06 -3.74
CA MET A 1 30.81 -25.04 -2.81
C MET A 1 29.65 -24.44 -2.04
N SER A 2 29.51 -24.81 -0.77
CA SER A 2 28.46 -24.34 0.13
C SER A 2 28.63 -22.84 0.42
N TYR A 3 27.71 -22.03 -0.09
CA TYR A 3 27.66 -20.61 0.23
C TYR A 3 27.20 -20.40 1.68
N ILE A 4 28.14 -20.27 2.60
CA ILE A 4 27.90 -19.79 3.97
C ILE A 4 27.65 -18.27 3.88
N TRP A 5 26.39 -17.85 3.80
CA TRP A 5 25.99 -16.43 3.86
C TRP A 5 25.07 -16.14 5.05
N GLN A 6 25.38 -16.72 6.21
CA GLN A 6 24.64 -16.48 7.45
C GLN A 6 25.61 -15.90 8.48
N GLN A 7 25.75 -14.58 8.51
CA GLN A 7 26.23 -13.93 9.71
C GLN A 7 25.02 -13.82 10.63
N GLU A 8 24.94 -14.72 11.62
CA GLU A 8 24.13 -14.47 12.80
C GLU A 8 24.60 -13.14 13.40
N VAL A 9 23.67 -12.20 13.56
CA VAL A 9 23.99 -10.93 14.20
C VAL A 9 24.16 -11.24 15.68
N LYS A 10 25.41 -11.22 16.15
CA LYS A 10 25.72 -11.43 17.56
C LYS A 10 25.70 -10.08 18.29
N PRO A 11 25.24 -10.06 19.55
CA PRO A 11 25.31 -8.88 20.38
C PRO A 11 26.78 -8.48 20.61
N LYS A 12 27.03 -7.17 20.70
CA LYS A 12 28.36 -6.61 21.01
C LYS A 12 28.36 -6.16 22.46
N GLY A 13 28.93 -6.98 23.34
CA GLY A 13 29.05 -6.63 24.77
C GLY A 13 27.70 -6.61 25.51
N GLY A 14 26.79 -7.54 25.21
CA GLY A 14 25.50 -7.66 25.92
C GLY A 14 24.33 -6.90 25.28
N PHE A 15 24.55 -6.23 24.13
CA PHE A 15 23.52 -5.44 23.46
C PHE A 15 23.68 -5.40 21.93
N TYR A 16 22.63 -4.96 21.25
CA TYR A 16 22.57 -4.77 19.81
C TYR A 16 22.56 -3.27 19.45
N PRO A 17 23.70 -2.72 18.96
CA PRO A 17 23.79 -1.30 18.64
C PRO A 17 23.03 -0.91 17.37
N ASP A 18 22.60 0.36 17.31
CA ASP A 18 21.97 1.01 16.15
C ASP A 18 20.80 0.18 15.56
N THR A 19 20.01 -0.43 16.44
CA THR A 19 18.95 -1.35 16.07
C THR A 19 17.72 -0.59 15.59
N LYS A 20 17.15 -1.00 14.46
CA LYS A 20 15.91 -0.42 13.94
C LYS A 20 14.70 -1.07 14.60
N VAL A 21 13.90 -0.27 15.29
CA VAL A 21 12.71 -0.75 16.01
C VAL A 21 11.44 -0.24 15.34
N TYR A 22 10.43 -1.11 15.24
CA TYR A 22 9.09 -0.74 14.80
C TYR A 22 8.02 -1.48 15.62
N PHE A 23 6.85 -0.87 15.72
CA PHE A 23 5.65 -1.51 16.28
C PHE A 23 4.83 -2.12 15.14
N ASP A 24 4.48 -3.40 15.25
CA ASP A 24 3.74 -4.10 14.19
C ASP A 24 2.21 -4.00 14.30
N GLY A 25 1.73 -3.44 15.41
CA GLY A 25 0.31 -3.38 15.78
C GLY A 25 0.01 -4.13 17.07
N SER A 26 0.91 -5.03 17.48
CA SER A 26 0.80 -5.83 18.70
C SER A 26 2.05 -5.74 19.57
N HIS A 27 3.24 -5.91 18.99
CA HIS A 27 4.51 -5.96 19.71
C HIS A 27 5.56 -5.07 19.05
N TYR A 28 6.62 -4.78 19.81
CA TYR A 28 7.81 -4.15 19.26
C TYR A 28 8.76 -5.19 18.68
N ILE A 29 9.25 -4.91 17.47
CA ILE A 29 10.18 -5.76 16.74
C ILE A 29 11.42 -4.95 16.40
N ALA A 30 12.57 -5.51 16.76
CA ALA A 30 13.89 -4.97 16.47
C ALA A 30 14.52 -5.69 15.26
N ILE A 31 15.21 -4.92 14.42
CA ILE A 31 16.04 -5.40 13.32
C ILE A 31 17.47 -4.94 13.62
N PRO A 32 18.34 -5.85 14.10
CA PRO A 32 19.72 -5.54 14.38
C PRO A 32 20.45 -4.96 13.18
N HIS A 33 21.41 -4.07 13.44
CA HIS A 33 22.27 -3.54 12.40
C HIS A 33 23.13 -4.65 11.78
N THR A 34 23.36 -4.58 10.47
CA THR A 34 24.26 -5.49 9.76
C THR A 34 25.27 -4.68 8.97
N GLU A 35 26.56 -4.96 9.15
CA GLU A 35 27.69 -4.28 8.48
C GLU A 35 27.88 -4.72 7.01
N ARG A 36 26.84 -5.27 6.38
CA ARG A 36 26.98 -5.92 5.07
C ARG A 36 27.31 -4.86 4.00
N PRO A 37 28.41 -5.01 3.25
CA PRO A 37 28.80 -4.02 2.25
C PRO A 37 27.72 -3.91 1.17
N PHE A 38 27.33 -2.68 0.85
CA PHE A 38 26.32 -2.39 -0.17
C PHE A 38 26.77 -2.94 -1.52
N LYS A 39 26.06 -3.93 -2.05
CA LYS A 39 26.24 -4.40 -3.43
C LYS A 39 25.17 -3.73 -4.31
N PRO A 40 25.55 -2.88 -5.27
CA PRO A 40 24.59 -2.29 -6.18
C PRO A 40 23.84 -3.40 -6.93
N ARG A 41 22.51 -3.29 -7.02
CA ARG A 41 21.71 -4.21 -7.83
C ARG A 41 22.15 -4.08 -9.29
N LYS A 42 22.55 -5.19 -9.92
CA LYS A 42 22.74 -5.26 -11.36
C LYS A 42 21.42 -4.89 -12.05
N LYS A 43 21.46 -3.97 -13.02
CA LYS A 43 20.30 -3.64 -13.84
C LYS A 43 19.98 -4.86 -14.70
N HIS A 44 18.72 -5.31 -14.67
CA HIS A 44 18.24 -6.37 -15.56
C HIS A 44 18.08 -5.77 -16.96
N ILE A 45 18.64 -6.42 -17.99
CA ILE A 45 18.42 -6.06 -19.39
C ILE A 45 17.12 -6.76 -19.80
N GLU A 46 16.09 -6.00 -20.16
CA GLU A 46 14.77 -6.55 -20.53
C GLU A 46 14.76 -6.93 -22.02
N GLU A 47 14.23 -8.10 -22.36
CA GLU A 47 14.12 -8.62 -23.74
C GLU A 47 12.96 -7.95 -24.47
N VAL A 48 13.28 -7.16 -25.51
CA VAL A 48 12.28 -6.50 -26.35
C VAL A 48 11.60 -7.53 -27.27
N VAL A 49 10.27 -7.57 -27.25
CA VAL A 49 9.48 -8.40 -28.17
C VAL A 49 9.13 -7.58 -29.41
N SER A 50 9.40 -8.13 -30.60
CA SER A 50 8.92 -7.60 -31.88
C SER A 50 7.62 -8.32 -32.30
N GLU A 51 6.75 -7.60 -33.02
CA GLU A 51 5.47 -8.12 -33.55
C GLU A 51 5.60 -9.34 -34.49
N GLN A 52 6.83 -9.72 -34.85
CA GLN A 52 7.16 -10.85 -35.71
C GLN A 52 7.19 -12.21 -34.99
N ASN A 53 7.11 -12.24 -33.65
CA ASN A 53 7.16 -13.49 -32.87
C ASN A 53 5.76 -14.13 -32.65
N LYS A 54 4.74 -13.68 -33.37
CA LYS A 54 3.39 -14.23 -33.26
C LYS A 54 3.34 -15.59 -33.96
N TRP A 55 3.44 -16.68 -33.20
CA TRP A 55 3.29 -18.02 -33.76
C TRP A 55 1.85 -18.23 -34.26
N PRO A 56 1.64 -18.82 -35.45
CA PRO A 56 0.31 -19.09 -35.98
C PRO A 56 -0.44 -20.10 -35.10
N GLN A 57 -1.71 -19.80 -34.79
CA GLN A 57 -2.61 -20.65 -34.01
C GLN A 57 -2.67 -22.07 -34.59
N LEU A 58 -2.44 -23.09 -33.76
CA LEU A 58 -2.91 -24.45 -34.04
C LEU A 58 -4.22 -24.67 -33.29
N GLU A 59 -5.26 -24.97 -34.05
CA GLU A 59 -6.59 -25.35 -33.58
C GLU A 59 -6.57 -26.67 -32.79
N GLU A 60 -7.44 -26.70 -31.78
CA GLU A 60 -8.06 -27.82 -31.05
C GLU A 60 -7.26 -29.09 -30.76
N LEU A 61 -7.21 -29.46 -29.47
CA LEU A 61 -7.43 -30.84 -29.01
C LEU A 61 -7.90 -30.85 -27.55
N SER A 62 -9.16 -31.26 -27.40
CA SER A 62 -9.81 -32.12 -26.39
C SER A 62 -9.28 -32.25 -24.94
N ALA A 63 -10.26 -32.49 -24.07
CA ALA A 63 -10.22 -32.54 -22.61
C ALA A 63 -9.49 -33.73 -21.96
N GLU A 64 -9.41 -33.61 -20.62
CA GLU A 64 -9.13 -34.61 -19.57
C GLU A 64 -7.66 -34.82 -19.17
N GLU A 65 -7.27 -34.31 -17.99
CA GLU A 65 -7.29 -35.07 -16.73
C GLU A 65 -6.81 -34.21 -15.54
N ALA A 66 -7.33 -34.53 -14.36
CA ALA A 66 -7.13 -33.86 -13.08
C ALA A 66 -6.01 -34.52 -12.26
N ALA A 67 -5.31 -33.74 -11.42
CA ALA A 67 -4.63 -34.27 -10.23
C ALA A 67 -4.31 -33.16 -9.20
N ASP A 68 -5.23 -33.03 -8.25
CA ASP A 68 -5.10 -32.90 -6.79
C ASP A 68 -3.80 -32.38 -6.12
N SER A 69 -3.94 -31.35 -5.26
CA SER A 69 -3.31 -31.31 -3.92
C SER A 69 -3.72 -30.10 -3.08
N PRO A 70 -3.69 -30.22 -1.74
CA PRO A 70 -4.68 -29.63 -0.84
C PRO A 70 -4.16 -28.37 -0.16
N PHE A 71 -5.06 -27.51 0.32
CA PHE A 71 -4.97 -26.88 1.65
C PHE A 71 -6.27 -26.11 1.89
N THR A 72 -7.09 -26.68 2.78
CA THR A 72 -8.30 -26.12 3.38
C THR A 72 -7.96 -25.00 4.34
N GLU A 73 -8.62 -23.84 4.27
CA GLU A 73 -8.96 -23.04 5.45
C GLU A 73 -10.30 -22.30 5.26
N ASN A 74 -11.26 -22.77 6.06
CA ASN A 74 -12.37 -22.14 6.77
C ASN A 74 -13.02 -20.84 6.24
N GLU A 75 -14.33 -20.99 6.07
CA GLU A 75 -15.33 -19.95 5.92
C GLU A 75 -15.35 -18.97 7.11
N ILE A 76 -15.34 -17.68 6.81
CA ILE A 76 -16.04 -16.67 7.59
C ILE A 76 -16.94 -15.93 6.61
N SER A 77 -18.24 -16.10 6.83
CA SER A 77 -19.35 -15.64 5.99
C SER A 77 -19.64 -14.15 6.18
N ALA A 78 -19.92 -13.45 5.06
CA ALA A 78 -21.02 -12.47 4.86
C ALA A 78 -20.74 -11.56 3.63
N PRO A 79 -21.77 -10.90 3.07
CA PRO A 79 -22.76 -11.40 2.13
C PRO A 79 -22.41 -11.03 0.66
N GLU A 80 -22.98 -11.80 -0.26
CA GLU A 80 -22.88 -11.61 -1.71
C GLU A 80 -23.60 -10.35 -2.18
N GLU A 81 -22.96 -9.57 -3.06
CA GLU A 81 -23.69 -8.74 -4.03
C GLU A 81 -23.15 -8.97 -5.44
N LYS A 82 -24.09 -9.33 -6.31
CA LYS A 82 -23.94 -9.65 -7.73
C LYS A 82 -23.58 -8.39 -8.51
N SER A 83 -22.56 -8.48 -9.37
CA SER A 83 -22.33 -7.48 -10.41
C SER A 83 -22.90 -8.01 -11.73
N ASP A 84 -24.09 -7.55 -12.09
CA ASP A 84 -24.60 -7.64 -13.45
C ASP A 84 -23.82 -6.66 -14.34
N ALA A 85 -23.32 -7.19 -15.44
CA ALA A 85 -22.66 -6.46 -16.50
C ALA A 85 -23.71 -5.74 -17.36
N LEU A 86 -23.53 -4.44 -17.61
CA LEU A 86 -24.01 -3.81 -18.84
C LEU A 86 -23.00 -2.78 -19.36
N ILE A 87 -22.52 -3.10 -20.56
CA ILE A 87 -21.66 -2.32 -21.44
C ILE A 87 -22.51 -1.24 -22.09
N GLY A 88 -22.05 0.02 -22.06
CA GLY A 88 -22.56 1.11 -22.89
C GLY A 88 -21.45 1.58 -23.83
N VAL A 89 -21.55 1.17 -25.10
CA VAL A 89 -20.75 1.66 -26.22
C VAL A 89 -21.39 2.94 -26.73
N GLU A 90 -20.61 4.02 -26.86
CA GLU A 90 -20.97 5.12 -27.78
C GLU A 90 -19.81 5.40 -28.74
N ASN A 91 -20.15 5.22 -30.01
CA ASN A 91 -19.34 5.47 -31.20
C ASN A 91 -19.27 6.97 -31.50
N ASN A 92 -18.09 7.45 -31.89
CA ASN A 92 -17.96 8.64 -32.73
C ASN A 92 -16.89 8.39 -33.80
N ASN A 93 -17.35 8.20 -35.03
CA ASN A 93 -16.54 8.11 -36.24
C ASN A 93 -16.33 9.50 -36.84
N SER A 94 -15.07 9.89 -37.09
CA SER A 94 -14.68 10.50 -38.38
C SER A 94 -13.15 10.52 -38.55
N PRO A 95 -12.62 10.43 -39.79
CA PRO A 95 -11.32 9.84 -40.08
C PRO A 95 -10.23 10.88 -40.38
N HIS A 96 -9.05 10.71 -39.79
CA HIS A 96 -7.74 10.97 -40.39
C HIS A 96 -6.63 10.95 -39.33
N ASN A 97 -5.90 9.84 -39.26
CA ASN A 97 -4.47 9.71 -39.54
C ASN A 97 -4.02 8.40 -38.92
N MET A 98 -3.89 7.38 -39.76
CA MET A 98 -3.25 6.11 -39.42
C MET A 98 -1.75 6.39 -39.22
N CYS A 99 -1.40 6.96 -38.07
CA CYS A 99 -0.03 6.95 -37.59
C CYS A 99 0.16 5.58 -36.94
N GLN A 100 0.74 4.65 -37.70
CA GLN A 100 1.18 3.35 -37.22
C GLN A 100 2.23 3.57 -36.13
N ILE A 101 1.78 3.69 -34.89
CA ILE A 101 2.63 3.61 -33.71
C ILE A 101 2.78 2.10 -33.44
N THR A 102 3.71 1.45 -34.13
CA THR A 102 4.24 0.13 -33.74
C THR A 102 5.09 0.32 -32.49
N GLN A 103 4.43 0.56 -31.36
CA GLN A 103 5.06 0.58 -30.05
C GLN A 103 5.41 -0.86 -29.68
N LYS A 104 6.71 -1.21 -29.79
CA LYS A 104 7.27 -2.43 -29.20
C LYS A 104 7.06 -2.39 -27.69
N LEU A 105 5.98 -3.01 -27.21
CA LEU A 105 5.69 -3.17 -25.79
C LEU A 105 6.59 -4.28 -25.23
N ASP A 106 7.22 -4.02 -24.08
CA ASP A 106 8.02 -5.01 -23.36
C ASP A 106 7.12 -6.15 -22.80
N LYS A 107 7.63 -7.39 -22.65
CA LYS A 107 6.91 -8.54 -22.06
C LYS A 107 6.27 -8.17 -20.72
N LYS A 108 6.98 -7.34 -19.95
CA LYS A 108 6.52 -6.85 -18.66
C LYS A 108 5.37 -5.86 -18.80
N GLU A 109 5.41 -4.95 -19.75
CA GLU A 109 4.32 -3.99 -19.99
C GLU A 109 3.06 -4.71 -20.45
N LEU A 110 3.19 -5.73 -21.30
CA LEU A 110 2.10 -6.63 -21.69
C LEU A 110 1.50 -7.34 -20.46
N PHE A 111 2.34 -7.92 -19.59
CA PHE A 111 1.87 -8.51 -18.34
C PHE A 111 1.12 -7.49 -17.46
N GLU A 112 1.66 -6.28 -17.31
CA GLU A 112 1.06 -5.23 -16.48
C GLU A 112 -0.32 -4.81 -17.03
N LYS A 113 -0.48 -4.76 -18.35
CA LYS A 113 -1.75 -4.50 -19.03
C LYS A 113 -2.77 -5.61 -18.75
N PHE A 114 -2.46 -6.86 -19.08
CA PHE A 114 -3.39 -7.99 -18.87
C PHE A 114 -3.73 -8.19 -17.39
N TYR A 115 -2.76 -7.97 -16.49
CA TYR A 115 -3.00 -8.01 -15.05
C TYR A 115 -4.02 -6.96 -14.60
N SER A 116 -3.98 -5.75 -15.18
CA SER A 116 -4.91 -4.67 -14.85
C SER A 116 -6.32 -4.91 -15.39
N GLU A 117 -6.45 -5.50 -16.58
CA GLU A 117 -7.74 -5.84 -17.21
C GLU A 117 -8.50 -6.90 -16.38
N HIS A 118 -7.78 -7.89 -15.86
CA HIS A 118 -8.36 -9.01 -15.10
C HIS A 118 -8.24 -8.83 -13.56
N ILE A 119 -8.04 -7.60 -13.06
CA ILE A 119 -7.74 -7.36 -11.63
C ILE A 119 -8.88 -7.77 -10.69
N ASN A 120 -10.13 -7.63 -11.15
CA ASN A 120 -11.35 -7.89 -10.38
C ASN A 120 -11.78 -9.37 -10.39
N GLU A 121 -11.10 -10.21 -11.16
CA GLU A 121 -11.46 -11.63 -11.31
C GLU A 121 -10.87 -12.49 -10.19
N LYS A 122 -11.39 -13.72 -10.02
CA LYS A 122 -10.85 -14.66 -9.05
C LYS A 122 -9.40 -14.99 -9.41
N ARG A 123 -8.58 -15.28 -8.38
CA ARG A 123 -7.13 -15.48 -8.55
C ARG A 123 -6.78 -16.56 -9.57
N SER A 124 -7.53 -17.65 -9.60
CA SER A 124 -7.37 -18.77 -10.54
C SER A 124 -7.73 -18.38 -11.98
N GLU A 125 -8.88 -17.73 -12.16
CA GLU A 125 -9.37 -17.24 -13.46
C GLU A 125 -8.42 -16.20 -14.06
N ARG A 126 -8.04 -15.20 -13.26
CA ARG A 126 -7.05 -14.19 -13.64
C ARG A 126 -5.74 -14.83 -14.11
N ARG A 127 -5.24 -15.85 -13.41
CA ARG A 127 -4.01 -16.55 -13.81
C ARG A 127 -4.18 -17.19 -15.19
N LYS A 128 -5.27 -17.93 -15.41
CA LYS A 128 -5.53 -18.61 -16.69
C LYS A 128 -5.60 -17.61 -17.86
N LYS A 129 -6.40 -16.55 -17.71
CA LYS A 129 -6.55 -15.53 -18.78
C LYS A 129 -5.24 -14.81 -19.08
N ILE A 130 -4.43 -14.50 -18.07
CA ILE A 130 -3.11 -13.89 -18.30
C ILE A 130 -2.17 -14.86 -19.03
N ILE A 131 -2.20 -16.16 -18.72
CA ILE A 131 -1.40 -17.16 -19.44
C ILE A 131 -1.83 -17.23 -20.90
N GLU A 132 -3.13 -17.37 -21.17
CA GLU A 132 -3.68 -17.42 -22.52
C GLU A 132 -3.34 -16.15 -23.32
N ALA A 133 -3.44 -14.98 -22.70
CA ALA A 133 -3.11 -13.70 -23.33
C ALA A 133 -1.60 -13.51 -23.59
N MET A 134 -0.74 -14.09 -22.75
CA MET A 134 0.72 -14.01 -22.89
C MET A 134 1.30 -15.09 -23.82
N LEU A 135 0.61 -16.22 -24.00
CA LEU A 135 1.06 -17.37 -24.79
C LEU A 135 1.59 -17.00 -26.20
N PRO A 136 0.97 -16.07 -26.97
CA PRO A 136 1.47 -15.70 -28.29
C PRO A 136 2.83 -15.00 -28.32
N TYR A 137 3.39 -14.63 -27.16
CA TYR A 137 4.63 -13.89 -27.03
C TYR A 137 5.80 -14.73 -26.46
N PHE A 138 5.60 -16.04 -26.34
CA PHE A 138 6.61 -17.00 -25.86
C PHE A 138 6.62 -18.24 -26.76
N ASP A 139 7.78 -18.90 -26.82
CA ASP A 139 7.98 -20.09 -27.66
C ASP A 139 7.38 -21.37 -27.04
N ASP A 140 7.18 -21.37 -25.72
CA ASP A 140 6.70 -22.53 -24.97
C ASP A 140 5.67 -22.13 -23.90
N ARG A 141 4.67 -23.00 -23.70
CA ARG A 141 3.66 -22.85 -22.67
C ARG A 141 4.29 -22.88 -21.28
N THR A 142 5.25 -23.78 -21.02
CA THR A 142 5.91 -23.86 -19.71
C THR A 142 6.68 -22.58 -19.41
N ALA A 143 7.37 -22.02 -20.39
CA ALA A 143 8.04 -20.72 -20.27
C ALA A 143 7.05 -19.59 -19.95
N THR A 144 5.88 -19.57 -20.61
CA THR A 144 4.81 -18.61 -20.35
C THR A 144 4.28 -18.71 -18.92
N GLU A 145 3.95 -19.91 -18.47
CA GLU A 145 3.40 -20.15 -17.13
C GLU A 145 4.38 -19.71 -16.04
N ASN A 146 5.66 -20.09 -16.18
CA ASN A 146 6.72 -19.67 -15.27
C ASN A 146 6.87 -18.15 -15.23
N TYR A 147 6.86 -17.47 -16.38
CA TYR A 147 6.97 -16.02 -16.44
C TYR A 147 5.79 -15.33 -15.74
N VAL A 148 4.57 -15.80 -16.00
CA VAL A 148 3.34 -15.26 -15.39
C VAL A 148 3.35 -15.48 -13.87
N ASP A 149 3.70 -16.66 -13.40
CA ASP A 149 3.72 -16.99 -11.97
C ASP A 149 4.77 -16.18 -11.19
N VAL A 150 5.98 -16.02 -11.75
CA VAL A 150 7.02 -15.16 -11.17
C VAL A 150 6.52 -13.71 -11.07
N ASN A 151 5.81 -13.22 -12.08
CA ASN A 151 5.29 -11.85 -12.09
C ASN A 151 4.09 -11.66 -11.14
N ILE A 152 3.20 -12.64 -11.01
CA ILE A 152 2.13 -12.64 -10.01
C ILE A 152 2.73 -12.65 -8.59
N ALA A 153 3.74 -13.49 -8.35
CA ALA A 153 4.47 -13.52 -7.08
C ALA A 153 5.18 -12.18 -6.80
N ARG A 154 5.77 -11.55 -7.82
CA ARG A 154 6.34 -10.18 -7.75
C ARG A 154 5.30 -9.16 -7.33
N LYS A 155 4.10 -9.17 -7.92
CA LYS A 155 2.98 -8.28 -7.56
C LYS A 155 2.55 -8.47 -6.10
N LYS A 156 2.34 -9.72 -5.68
CA LYS A 156 1.99 -10.05 -4.29
C LYS A 156 3.06 -9.59 -3.30
N ARG A 157 4.34 -9.87 -3.58
CA ARG A 157 5.46 -9.44 -2.74
C ARG A 157 5.53 -7.91 -2.64
N ASN A 158 5.38 -7.20 -3.75
CA ASN A 158 5.39 -5.74 -3.77
C ASN A 158 4.26 -5.14 -2.93
N LEU A 159 3.07 -5.73 -3.00
CA LEU A 159 1.92 -5.32 -2.20
C LEU A 159 2.16 -5.54 -0.70
N ILE A 160 2.64 -6.73 -0.30
CA ILE A 160 3.01 -7.02 1.10
C ILE A 160 4.07 -6.03 1.60
N CYS A 161 5.13 -5.81 0.83
CA CYS A 161 6.17 -4.84 1.17
C CYS A 161 5.64 -3.40 1.25
N ARG A 162 4.64 -3.02 0.46
CA ARG A 162 3.97 -1.71 0.60
C ARG A 162 3.18 -1.68 1.90
N ARG A 163 2.33 -2.67 2.15
CA ARG A 163 1.52 -2.77 3.37
C ARG A 163 2.36 -2.67 4.63
N VAL A 164 3.42 -3.48 4.74
CA VAL A 164 4.34 -3.46 5.88
C VAL A 164 4.96 -2.07 6.09
N ARG A 165 5.40 -1.41 5.03
CA ARG A 165 5.98 -0.05 5.13
C ARG A 165 4.96 0.98 5.62
N MET A 166 3.72 0.90 5.14
CA MET A 166 2.69 1.86 5.53
C MET A 166 2.23 1.66 6.96
N VAL A 167 2.04 0.41 7.41
CA VAL A 167 1.68 0.09 8.79
C VAL A 167 2.73 0.64 9.75
N ARG A 168 4.02 0.38 9.48
CA ARG A 168 5.13 0.93 10.28
C ARG A 168 5.11 2.46 10.35
N LYS A 169 4.90 3.12 9.21
CA LYS A 169 4.79 4.58 9.13
C LYS A 169 3.59 5.11 9.92
N ALA A 170 2.45 4.45 9.83
CA ALA A 170 1.23 4.86 10.51
C ALA A 170 1.34 4.73 12.03
N ASN A 171 1.89 3.62 12.52
CA ASN A 171 2.10 3.40 13.95
C ASN A 171 3.04 4.45 14.59
N LEU A 172 3.98 5.02 13.82
CA LEU A 172 4.86 6.10 14.28
C LEU A 172 4.31 7.51 14.02
N ALA A 173 3.29 7.65 13.17
CA ALA A 173 2.74 8.95 12.79
C ALA A 173 1.79 9.55 13.85
N ASP A 174 1.24 8.71 14.73
CA ASP A 174 0.26 9.08 15.77
C ASP A 174 -0.98 9.78 15.20
N PHE A 175 -1.58 9.22 14.14
CA PHE A 175 -2.77 9.81 13.52
C PHE A 175 -3.93 9.96 14.53
N ASN A 176 -4.64 11.10 14.44
CA ASN A 176 -5.76 11.48 15.32
C ASN A 176 -7.07 11.75 14.56
N PHE A 177 -7.06 11.86 13.22
CA PHE A 177 -8.27 11.99 12.42
C PHE A 177 -8.29 11.02 11.23
N PHE A 178 -9.48 10.47 10.96
CA PHE A 178 -9.83 9.88 9.67
C PHE A 178 -10.62 10.92 8.86
N VAL A 179 -10.07 11.31 7.72
CA VAL A 179 -10.59 12.42 6.92
C VAL A 179 -11.08 11.90 5.58
N THR A 180 -12.31 12.26 5.25
CA THR A 180 -12.91 12.03 3.93
C THR A 180 -13.18 13.36 3.26
N LEU A 181 -12.60 13.57 2.08
CA LEU A 181 -12.78 14.78 1.28
C LEU A 181 -13.41 14.43 -0.05
N THR A 182 -14.51 15.09 -0.37
CA THR A 182 -15.31 14.81 -1.57
C THR A 182 -15.20 15.98 -2.53
N TYR A 183 -14.74 15.69 -3.74
CA TYR A 183 -14.60 16.64 -4.85
C TYR A 183 -15.91 17.38 -5.13
N ASP A 184 -15.97 18.70 -5.26
CA ASP A 184 -17.18 19.46 -5.64
C ASP A 184 -17.06 20.11 -7.02
N ASP A 185 -17.91 19.67 -7.96
CA ASP A 185 -17.96 20.15 -9.36
C ASP A 185 -18.21 21.66 -9.47
N LYS A 186 -18.88 22.26 -8.47
CA LYS A 186 -19.12 23.71 -8.46
C LYS A 186 -17.84 24.52 -8.18
N LYS A 187 -16.83 23.89 -7.58
CA LYS A 187 -15.62 24.56 -7.08
C LYS A 187 -14.36 24.18 -7.84
N HIS A 188 -14.29 22.94 -8.30
CA HIS A 188 -13.11 22.36 -8.93
C HIS A 188 -13.48 21.53 -10.14
N THR A 189 -12.49 21.23 -10.96
CA THR A 189 -12.45 20.03 -11.80
C THR A 189 -11.72 18.91 -11.03
N GLU A 190 -11.89 17.64 -11.40
CA GLU A 190 -11.15 16.56 -10.72
C GLU A 190 -9.63 16.78 -10.72
N CYS A 191 -9.10 17.31 -11.84
CA CYS A 191 -7.67 17.62 -11.98
C CYS A 191 -7.26 18.75 -11.02
N SER A 192 -8.02 19.85 -10.97
CA SER A 192 -7.72 20.96 -10.08
C SER A 192 -7.86 20.55 -8.60
N PHE A 193 -8.87 19.75 -8.28
CA PHE A 193 -9.08 19.21 -6.93
C PHE A 193 -7.88 18.38 -6.48
N LYS A 194 -7.44 17.39 -7.27
CA LYS A 194 -6.25 16.58 -6.95
C LYS A 194 -5.01 17.46 -6.74
N LYS A 195 -4.78 18.43 -7.63
CA LYS A 195 -3.59 19.30 -7.60
C LYS A 195 -3.60 20.25 -6.40
N GLN A 196 -4.70 20.95 -6.19
CA GLN A 196 -4.81 21.93 -5.11
C GLN A 196 -4.82 21.26 -3.73
N LEU A 197 -5.49 20.11 -3.60
CA LEU A 197 -5.53 19.39 -2.34
C LEU A 197 -4.14 18.84 -1.95
N LYS A 198 -3.41 18.24 -2.91
CA LYS A 198 -2.01 17.83 -2.69
C LYS A 198 -1.12 19.01 -2.28
N THR A 199 -1.32 20.16 -2.90
CA THR A 199 -0.57 21.39 -2.58
C THR A 199 -0.90 21.87 -1.18
N CYS A 200 -2.18 21.86 -0.79
CA CYS A 200 -2.64 22.17 0.55
C CYS A 200 -1.96 21.27 1.58
N PHE A 201 -2.06 19.95 1.44
CA PHE A 201 -1.47 19.00 2.37
C PHE A 201 0.05 19.14 2.50
N ARG A 202 0.75 19.38 1.38
CA ARG A 202 2.18 19.66 1.40
C ARG A 202 2.50 20.90 2.24
N ASN A 203 1.75 21.98 2.06
CA ASN A 203 1.97 23.23 2.78
C ASN A 203 1.64 23.07 4.27
N MET A 204 0.56 22.36 4.61
CA MET A 204 0.22 22.08 6.01
C MET A 204 1.27 21.19 6.68
N SER A 205 1.80 20.19 5.96
CA SER A 205 2.86 19.34 6.48
C SER A 205 4.15 20.11 6.74
N TYR A 206 4.55 21.00 5.82
CA TYR A 206 5.78 21.78 5.97
C TYR A 206 5.67 22.91 7.02
N ARG A 207 4.55 23.62 7.05
CA ARG A 207 4.40 24.84 7.88
C ARG A 207 3.77 24.58 9.24
N ARG A 208 3.04 23.48 9.38
CA ARG A 208 2.19 23.20 10.55
C ARG A 208 2.39 21.79 11.11
N ASN A 209 3.43 21.09 10.66
CA ASN A 209 3.78 19.74 11.12
C ASN A 209 2.65 18.70 10.96
N TRP A 210 1.73 18.90 10.00
CA TRP A 210 0.74 17.88 9.69
C TRP A 210 1.43 16.64 9.15
N LYS A 211 0.96 15.48 9.62
CA LYS A 211 1.28 14.19 9.00
C LYS A 211 0.02 13.65 8.36
N TYR A 212 0.15 13.04 7.19
CA TYR A 212 -0.99 12.45 6.52
C TYR A 212 -0.61 11.23 5.70
N MET A 213 -1.58 10.35 5.48
CA MET A 213 -1.46 9.15 4.66
C MET A 213 -2.84 8.79 4.10
N GLY A 214 -2.99 8.70 2.79
CA GLY A 214 -4.29 8.48 2.18
C GLY A 214 -4.25 8.07 0.71
N VAL A 215 -5.43 7.77 0.18
CA VAL A 215 -5.65 7.23 -1.17
C VAL A 215 -6.77 8.00 -1.86
N TRP A 216 -6.71 8.07 -3.19
CA TRP A 216 -7.85 8.53 -3.96
C TRP A 216 -8.75 7.34 -4.28
N GLU A 217 -10.05 7.58 -4.21
CA GLU A 217 -11.09 6.61 -4.47
C GLU A 217 -12.14 7.24 -5.38
N ARG A 218 -12.84 6.42 -6.16
CA ARG A 218 -14.09 6.80 -6.82
C ARG A 218 -15.24 6.06 -6.15
N SER A 219 -16.31 6.77 -5.80
CA SER A 219 -17.49 6.12 -5.22
C SER A 219 -18.11 5.09 -6.18
N PRO A 220 -18.62 3.95 -5.69
CA PRO A 220 -19.19 2.90 -6.54
C PRO A 220 -20.34 3.38 -7.42
N GLU A 221 -21.28 4.13 -6.85
CA GLU A 221 -22.51 4.56 -7.53
C GLU A 221 -22.29 5.82 -8.37
N LYS A 222 -21.84 6.90 -7.73
CA LYS A 222 -21.78 8.24 -8.34
C LYS A 222 -20.47 8.50 -9.07
N LYS A 223 -19.49 7.58 -9.00
CA LYS A 223 -18.13 7.66 -9.58
C LYS A 223 -17.36 8.94 -9.24
N ARG A 224 -17.81 9.65 -8.20
CA ARG A 224 -17.26 10.92 -7.73
C ARG A 224 -15.93 10.67 -7.05
N LEU A 225 -14.99 11.59 -7.25
CA LEU A 225 -13.66 11.48 -6.69
C LEU A 225 -13.65 11.83 -5.19
N HIS A 226 -13.11 10.93 -4.38
CA HIS A 226 -12.90 11.11 -2.95
C HIS A 226 -11.42 10.95 -2.60
N PHE A 227 -11.01 11.61 -1.52
CA PHE A 227 -9.74 11.34 -0.85
C PHE A 227 -10.04 10.85 0.56
N HIS A 228 -9.59 9.65 0.88
CA HIS A 228 -9.61 9.10 2.23
C HIS A 228 -8.21 9.13 2.79
N GLY A 229 -8.04 9.63 4.01
CA GLY A 229 -6.72 9.64 4.64
C GLY A 229 -6.76 9.71 6.14
N LEU A 230 -5.69 9.21 6.74
CA LEU A 230 -5.34 9.36 8.14
C LEU A 230 -4.49 10.61 8.30
N PHE A 231 -4.81 11.41 9.31
CA PHE A 231 -4.14 12.68 9.59
C PHE A 231 -3.72 12.76 11.05
N ASN A 232 -2.54 13.35 11.29
CA ASN A 232 -2.13 13.87 12.59
C ASN A 232 -2.14 15.38 12.42
N ILE A 233 -3.10 16.02 13.07
CA ILE A 233 -3.26 17.47 13.11
C ILE A 233 -2.98 17.91 14.54
N PRO A 234 -1.86 18.60 14.81
CA PRO A 234 -1.61 19.16 16.13
C PRO A 234 -2.70 20.15 16.53
N ASP A 235 -3.05 20.22 17.82
CA ASP A 235 -4.18 21.03 18.31
C ASP A 235 -3.99 22.52 17.99
N ASN A 236 -2.77 23.02 18.10
CA ASN A 236 -2.40 24.40 17.75
C ASN A 236 -2.28 24.66 16.24
N ALA A 237 -2.46 23.63 15.41
CA ALA A 237 -2.21 23.65 13.97
C ALA A 237 -3.48 23.46 13.13
N VAL A 238 -4.65 23.31 13.76
CA VAL A 238 -5.95 23.24 13.08
C VAL A 238 -6.17 24.50 12.24
N VAL A 239 -6.76 24.34 11.06
CA VAL A 239 -7.06 25.43 10.13
C VAL A 239 -8.57 25.54 10.03
N GLY A 240 -9.12 26.76 10.14
CA GLY A 240 -10.58 26.95 10.21
C GLY A 240 -11.14 26.49 11.56
N LYS A 241 -12.43 26.14 11.57
CA LYS A 241 -13.15 25.65 12.76
C LYS A 241 -13.84 24.34 12.41
N PHE A 242 -13.97 23.44 13.38
CA PHE A 242 -14.84 22.28 13.26
C PHE A 242 -16.27 22.68 13.60
N GLN A 243 -17.22 22.20 12.81
CA GLN A 243 -18.65 22.40 12.99
C GLN A 243 -19.32 21.04 12.79
N GLU A 244 -20.15 20.66 13.76
CA GLU A 244 -21.01 19.50 13.62
C GLU A 244 -22.18 19.87 12.72
N VAL A 245 -22.31 19.14 11.62
CA VAL A 245 -23.43 19.31 10.69
C VAL A 245 -24.16 17.98 10.63
N THR A 246 -25.45 18.00 10.88
CA THR A 246 -26.31 16.82 10.71
C THR A 246 -26.77 16.74 9.27
N ASP A 247 -26.50 15.62 8.62
CA ASP A 247 -26.93 15.38 7.24
C ASP A 247 -27.54 13.98 7.11
N TYR A 248 -28.47 13.83 6.17
CA TYR A 248 -29.09 12.53 5.92
C TYR A 248 -28.20 11.68 5.01
N SER A 249 -27.78 10.52 5.50
CA SER A 249 -27.00 9.58 4.73
C SER A 249 -27.91 8.66 3.93
N THR A 250 -27.87 8.77 2.61
CA THR A 250 -28.66 7.91 1.71
C THR A 250 -28.26 6.45 1.82
N ASN A 251 -26.98 6.17 2.10
CA ASN A 251 -26.47 4.79 2.14
C ASN A 251 -26.90 4.06 3.42
N HIS A 252 -27.01 4.79 4.53
CA HIS A 252 -27.42 4.24 5.82
C HIS A 252 -28.90 4.51 6.13
N HIS A 253 -29.61 5.19 5.23
CA HIS A 253 -30.97 5.67 5.41
C HIS A 253 -31.22 6.31 6.79
N ALA A 254 -30.24 7.08 7.28
CA ALA A 254 -30.23 7.61 8.64
C ALA A 254 -29.52 8.97 8.72
N MET A 255 -29.90 9.77 9.71
CA MET A 255 -29.20 11.02 10.04
C MET A 255 -27.79 10.69 10.56
N GLN A 256 -26.79 11.36 9.99
CA GLN A 256 -25.39 11.26 10.38
C GLN A 256 -24.86 12.64 10.75
N THR A 257 -24.24 12.74 11.92
CA THR A 257 -23.46 13.92 12.29
C THR A 257 -22.09 13.81 11.65
N ILE A 258 -21.72 14.81 10.85
CA ILE A 258 -20.39 14.94 10.25
C ILE A 258 -19.62 16.07 10.93
N ASN A 259 -18.32 15.87 11.11
CA ASN A 259 -17.43 16.88 11.67
C ASN A 259 -16.79 17.66 10.53
N GLN A 260 -17.45 18.73 10.12
CA GLN A 260 -17.03 19.52 8.98
C GLN A 260 -16.02 20.58 9.39
N ASN A 261 -14.92 20.70 8.63
CA ASN A 261 -13.98 21.78 8.75
C ASN A 261 -14.34 22.93 7.80
N THR A 262 -14.49 24.15 8.34
CA THR A 262 -14.92 25.33 7.56
C THR A 262 -13.95 25.73 6.46
N TYR A 263 -12.64 25.63 6.68
CA TYR A 263 -11.63 25.97 5.68
C TYR A 263 -11.68 25.03 4.47
N PHE A 264 -11.85 23.73 4.73
CA PHE A 264 -12.00 22.74 3.65
C PHE A 264 -13.37 22.84 2.99
N ALA A 265 -14.42 23.18 3.74
CA ALA A 265 -15.77 23.38 3.21
C ALA A 265 -15.79 24.49 2.17
N GLU A 266 -15.22 25.64 2.50
CA GLU A 266 -15.15 26.81 1.61
C GLU A 266 -14.36 26.51 0.33
N ARG A 267 -13.18 25.88 0.46
CA ARG A 267 -12.23 25.72 -0.66
C ARG A 267 -12.45 24.48 -1.50
N PHE A 268 -12.82 23.36 -0.89
CA PHE A 268 -12.78 22.04 -1.52
C PHE A 268 -14.15 21.37 -1.59
N GLY A 269 -15.10 21.78 -0.74
CA GLY A 269 -16.45 21.22 -0.69
C GLY A 269 -16.67 20.29 0.50
N ARG A 270 -17.50 19.26 0.33
CA ARG A 270 -17.89 18.35 1.43
C ARG A 270 -16.66 17.66 2.01
N ASN A 271 -16.53 17.74 3.33
CA ASN A 271 -15.46 17.13 4.08
C ASN A 271 -15.96 16.65 5.44
N ASP A 272 -15.32 15.62 5.95
CA ASP A 272 -15.63 15.01 7.22
C ASP A 272 -14.34 14.60 7.92
N PHE A 273 -14.12 15.13 9.12
CA PHE A 273 -12.94 14.91 9.97
C PHE A 273 -13.38 14.14 11.21
N LYS A 274 -13.43 12.81 11.09
CA LYS A 274 -13.79 11.96 12.22
C LYS A 274 -12.56 11.75 13.11
N GLU A 275 -12.73 11.91 14.41
CA GLU A 275 -11.68 11.52 15.36
C GLU A 275 -11.37 10.03 15.20
N LEU A 276 -10.09 9.70 15.19
CA LEU A 276 -9.63 8.35 15.00
C LEU A 276 -9.44 7.67 16.36
N ASP A 277 -10.21 6.60 16.60
CA ASP A 277 -9.87 5.67 17.68
C ASP A 277 -8.58 4.93 17.30
N LYS A 278 -7.57 5.05 18.16
CA LYS A 278 -6.26 4.39 18.00
C LYS A 278 -6.39 2.87 17.91
N ARG A 279 -7.41 2.27 18.52
CA ARG A 279 -7.69 0.82 18.44
C ARG A 279 -8.14 0.41 17.03
N LEU A 280 -8.80 1.31 16.31
CA LEU A 280 -9.31 1.10 14.95
C LEU A 280 -8.32 1.54 13.85
N LEU A 281 -7.08 1.89 14.23
CA LEU A 281 -6.03 2.26 13.27
C LEU A 281 -5.76 1.12 12.27
N GLY A 282 -5.75 -0.13 12.74
CA GLY A 282 -5.56 -1.31 11.90
C GLY A 282 -6.66 -1.46 10.85
N GLU A 283 -7.92 -1.28 11.24
CA GLU A 283 -9.08 -1.33 10.34
C GLU A 283 -9.05 -0.19 9.33
N SER A 284 -8.73 1.02 9.78
CA SER A 284 -8.61 2.20 8.92
C SER A 284 -7.49 2.04 7.88
N LEU A 285 -6.36 1.44 8.27
CA LEU A 285 -5.30 1.07 7.34
C LEU A 285 -5.73 -0.03 6.37
N GLY A 286 -6.48 -1.03 6.85
CA GLY A 286 -7.10 -2.06 6.01
C GLY A 286 -8.02 -1.48 4.94
N TYR A 287 -8.85 -0.50 5.33
CA TYR A 287 -9.70 0.26 4.42
C TYR A 287 -8.85 0.95 3.34
N LEU A 288 -7.83 1.73 3.70
CA LEU A 288 -6.95 2.39 2.72
C LEU A 288 -6.22 1.39 1.79
N MET A 289 -5.81 0.23 2.32
CA MET A 289 -5.12 -0.81 1.56
C MET A 289 -6.02 -1.51 0.54
N LYS A 290 -7.30 -1.73 0.88
CA LYS A 290 -8.30 -2.31 -0.03
C LYS A 290 -8.37 -1.52 -1.34
N TYR A 291 -8.27 -0.20 -1.29
CA TYR A 291 -8.28 0.65 -2.48
C TYR A 291 -6.96 0.63 -3.25
N LEU A 292 -5.83 0.54 -2.55
CA LEU A 292 -4.52 0.38 -3.18
C LEU A 292 -4.45 -0.89 -4.04
N GLU A 293 -5.08 -1.98 -3.56
CA GLU A 293 -5.14 -3.26 -4.25
C GLU A 293 -6.04 -3.21 -5.48
N LYS A 294 -7.19 -2.55 -5.40
CA LYS A 294 -8.17 -2.46 -6.49
C LYS A 294 -7.77 -1.49 -7.60
N THR A 295 -7.30 -0.29 -7.24
CA THR A 295 -7.07 0.77 -8.24
C THR A 295 -5.64 0.83 -8.74
N GLY A 296 -4.71 0.14 -8.07
CA GLY A 296 -3.28 0.22 -8.37
C GLY A 296 -2.68 1.62 -8.15
N GLU A 297 -3.44 2.56 -7.59
CA GLU A 297 -2.99 3.91 -7.31
C GLU A 297 -1.82 3.92 -6.30
N LYS A 298 -1.09 5.02 -6.25
CA LYS A 298 -0.04 5.22 -5.25
C LYS A 298 -0.63 5.92 -4.04
N ILE A 299 -0.36 5.37 -2.85
CA ILE A 299 -0.64 6.04 -1.59
C ILE A 299 0.06 7.39 -1.52
N VAL A 300 -0.66 8.40 -1.05
CA VAL A 300 -0.18 9.77 -0.87
C VAL A 300 0.07 9.98 0.61
N TYR A 301 1.28 10.39 0.98
CA TYR A 301 1.62 10.64 2.38
C TYR A 301 2.61 11.78 2.53
N SER A 302 2.66 12.38 3.72
CA SER A 302 3.59 13.46 4.04
C SER A 302 5.05 13.00 3.94
N LYS A 303 5.92 13.87 3.43
CA LYS A 303 7.36 13.60 3.43
C LYS A 303 7.87 13.48 4.87
N GLY A 304 8.88 12.63 5.08
CA GLY A 304 9.53 12.48 6.38
C GLY A 304 8.83 11.53 7.36
N LEU A 305 7.78 10.80 6.97
CA LEU A 305 7.22 9.76 7.82
C LEU A 305 8.23 8.62 8.03
N PRO A 306 8.72 8.39 9.25
CA PRO A 306 9.69 7.33 9.51
C PRO A 306 9.04 5.96 9.54
N GLN A 307 9.80 4.92 9.19
CA GLN A 307 9.37 3.52 9.39
C GLN A 307 9.86 2.94 10.72
N PHE A 308 11.00 3.45 11.21
CA PHE A 308 11.67 2.94 12.38
C PHE A 308 12.14 4.10 13.24
N PHE A 309 12.27 3.83 14.53
CA PHE A 309 13.19 4.56 15.39
C PHE A 309 14.43 3.72 15.63
N ILE A 310 15.53 4.37 15.99
CA ILE A 310 16.81 3.72 16.24
C ILE A 310 17.04 3.74 17.75
N SER A 311 17.48 2.60 18.29
CA SER A 311 17.88 2.48 19.69
C SER A 311 18.86 1.32 19.85
N ASP A 312 19.72 1.39 20.85
CA ASP A 312 20.50 0.23 21.29
C ASP A 312 19.63 -0.66 22.17
N ILE A 313 19.61 -1.97 21.90
CA ILE A 313 18.73 -2.94 22.58
C ILE A 313 19.56 -3.91 23.42
N MET A 314 19.27 -3.98 24.71
CA MET A 314 19.95 -4.90 25.64
C MET A 314 19.46 -6.34 25.44
N GLU A 315 20.31 -7.33 25.72
CA GLU A 315 19.92 -8.75 25.65
C GLU A 315 18.77 -9.10 26.60
N GLU A 316 18.74 -8.49 27.78
CA GLU A 316 17.69 -8.68 28.80
C GLU A 316 16.30 -8.21 28.35
N ASP A 317 16.25 -7.27 27.39
CA ASP A 317 15.02 -6.70 26.84
C ASP A 317 14.43 -7.52 25.68
N ILE A 318 15.07 -8.64 25.32
CA ILE A 318 14.68 -9.51 24.21
C ILE A 318 13.98 -10.76 24.75
N ILE A 319 12.77 -11.01 24.24
CA ILE A 319 12.02 -12.24 24.52
C ILE A 319 12.64 -13.41 23.75
N CYS A 320 12.70 -13.28 22.43
CA CYS A 320 13.24 -14.29 21.54
C CYS A 320 13.56 -13.72 20.15
N THR A 321 14.27 -14.50 19.35
CA THR A 321 14.47 -14.22 17.92
C THR A 321 13.28 -14.73 17.11
N ILE A 322 12.84 -13.97 16.10
CA ILE A 322 11.69 -14.32 15.25
C ILE A 322 11.99 -14.13 13.75
N GLY A 323 11.12 -14.70 12.93
CA GLY A 323 11.09 -14.51 11.47
C GLY A 323 12.06 -15.44 10.71
N GLN A 324 12.17 -15.20 9.40
CA GLN A 324 13.04 -16.01 8.56
C GLN A 324 14.51 -15.83 8.98
N GLU A 325 15.17 -16.96 9.24
CA GLU A 325 16.57 -17.04 9.68
C GLU A 325 16.83 -16.31 11.02
N ASN A 326 15.82 -16.17 11.90
CA ASN A 326 15.98 -15.58 13.24
C ASN A 326 16.62 -14.17 13.26
N LYS A 327 16.43 -13.41 12.18
CA LYS A 327 17.08 -12.10 11.97
C LYS A 327 16.44 -10.93 12.72
N LYS A 328 15.31 -11.15 13.38
CA LYS A 328 14.58 -10.10 14.10
C LYS A 328 14.45 -10.49 15.56
N LEU A 329 14.32 -9.49 16.41
CA LEU A 329 14.19 -9.64 17.84
C LEU A 329 12.77 -9.22 18.25
N LEU A 330 12.10 -10.06 19.03
CA LEU A 330 10.86 -9.71 19.72
C LEU A 330 11.23 -9.10 21.08
N LEU A 331 10.72 -7.91 21.36
CA LEU A 331 11.05 -7.16 22.58
C LEU A 331 9.93 -7.27 23.61
N PHE A 332 10.27 -7.12 24.90
CA PHE A 332 9.28 -6.91 25.97
C PHE A 332 8.54 -5.59 25.77
N ASP A 333 7.34 -5.46 26.35
CA ASP A 333 6.51 -4.25 26.20
C ASP A 333 7.10 -3.03 26.93
N ASP A 334 7.96 -3.26 27.92
CA ASP A 334 8.59 -2.26 28.80
C ASP A 334 10.11 -2.13 28.59
N PHE A 335 10.61 -2.57 27.42
CA PHE A 335 12.03 -2.49 27.10
C PHE A 335 12.60 -1.06 27.21
N LYS A 336 13.89 -0.96 27.53
CA LYS A 336 14.59 0.33 27.65
C LYS A 336 15.14 0.79 26.32
N CYS A 337 14.98 2.07 26.04
CA CYS A 337 15.55 2.72 24.88
C CYS A 337 16.86 3.43 25.26
N TRP A 338 17.92 3.12 24.53
CA TRP A 338 19.23 3.75 24.64
C TRP A 338 19.59 4.46 23.32
N ASP A 339 20.30 5.58 23.42
CA ASP A 339 20.90 6.29 22.28
C ASP A 339 22.33 6.70 22.66
N GLU A 340 23.32 6.22 21.90
CA GLU A 340 24.74 6.52 22.09
C GLU A 340 25.22 6.27 23.54
N GLY A 341 24.74 5.19 24.16
CA GLY A 341 25.09 4.80 25.55
C GLY A 341 24.33 5.54 26.65
N VAL A 342 23.42 6.46 26.32
CA VAL A 342 22.56 7.14 27.28
C VAL A 342 21.20 6.46 27.35
N ASN A 343 20.75 6.11 28.56
CA ASN A 343 19.40 5.60 28.78
C ASN A 343 18.39 6.75 28.65
N VAL A 344 17.58 6.69 27.59
CA VAL A 344 16.52 7.68 27.31
C VAL A 344 15.26 7.38 28.13
N GLY A 345 15.06 6.12 28.51
CA GLY A 345 13.95 5.64 29.34
C GLY A 345 13.21 4.43 28.73
N THR A 346 12.17 3.96 29.40
CA THR A 346 11.27 2.90 28.91
C THR A 346 10.54 3.33 27.63
N VAL A 347 10.26 2.38 26.74
CA VAL A 347 9.54 2.66 25.51
C VAL A 347 8.21 3.37 25.75
N SER A 348 8.07 4.55 25.17
CA SER A 348 6.84 5.34 25.22
C SER A 348 6.82 6.31 24.05
N LYS A 349 5.69 6.96 23.77
CA LYS A 349 5.64 7.99 22.71
C LYS A 349 6.61 9.14 22.97
N ALA A 350 6.76 9.56 24.23
CA ALA A 350 7.66 10.63 24.63
C ALA A 350 9.13 10.23 24.47
N THR A 351 9.48 9.01 24.89
CA THR A 351 10.82 8.42 24.70
C THR A 351 11.14 8.30 23.22
N ILE A 352 10.22 7.72 22.44
CA ILE A 352 10.36 7.55 21.00
C ILE A 352 10.58 8.91 20.33
N ALA A 353 9.86 9.97 20.71
CA ALA A 353 10.01 11.28 20.08
C ALA A 353 11.45 11.85 20.15
N GLN A 354 12.23 11.47 21.17
CA GLN A 354 13.62 11.92 21.37
C GLN A 354 14.63 11.11 20.53
N LEU A 355 14.28 9.89 20.13
CA LEU A 355 15.17 8.98 19.41
C LEU A 355 15.28 9.29 17.92
N ARG A 356 16.48 9.03 17.38
CA ARG A 356 16.77 9.08 15.93
C ARG A 356 15.78 8.23 15.12
N LYS A 357 15.46 8.69 13.91
CA LYS A 357 14.46 8.06 13.02
C LYS A 357 15.08 7.54 11.73
N SER A 358 14.54 6.44 11.21
CA SER A 358 14.94 5.85 9.94
C SER A 358 13.73 5.59 9.04
N SER A 359 13.92 5.75 7.72
CA SER A 359 12.83 5.77 6.72
C SER A 359 12.59 4.46 5.99
#